data_AF-A0A959TGS0-F1
#
_entry.id   AF-A0A959TGS0-F1
#
_cell.length_a   1.000
_cell.length_b   1.000
_cell.length_c   1.000
_cell.angle_alpha   90.00
_cell.angle_beta   90.00
_cell.angle_gamma   90.00
#
_symmetry.space_group_name_H-M   'P 1'
#
loop_
_entity.id
_entity.type
_entity.pdbx_description
1 polymer ?
#
loop_
_entity_poly.entity_id
_entity_poly.type
_entity_poly.pdbx_seq_one_letter_code
_entity_poly.pdbx_strand_id
1 'polypeptide(L)'
;EQPMYFQLFFAIDRIKAMAPEHPEWKTTEPYASILKGDVNAALAGGEHAILELVMASHAGMTTEEFTAIVKDWLATATHPKTGMAFTDMTYQPMKELLAHLREHGYKTFIVSGGGIEFMRPWTEAVYGIPPEQVVGSSIKTSYAVREDGTPVLERLAELNFIDDKAGKPVGIHEHIGRRPTMAFGNSDGDFQMLEWTTAGDGPRFGMLVHHTDSVREWAYDRESHIGRLDRGLDEAEARGWVVADMARDWTSVYGD
;
A
#
# COMPACT_ATOMS: atom_id res chain seq x y z
N GLU A 1 -1.83 -9.44 -0.79
CA GLU A 1 -0.66 -8.87 -0.07
C GLU A 1 0.40 -9.92 0.29
N GLN A 2 0.10 -11.20 0.12
CA GLN A 2 1.05 -12.29 0.33
C GLN A 2 1.90 -12.55 -0.91
N PRO A 3 3.13 -13.05 -0.76
CA PRO A 3 3.86 -13.25 0.50
C PRO A 3 4.44 -11.94 1.09
N MET A 4 4.40 -10.84 0.34
CA MET A 4 4.85 -9.52 0.78
C MET A 4 4.14 -8.41 -0.01
N TYR A 5 4.12 -7.19 0.54
CA TYR A 5 3.50 -6.03 -0.11
C TYR A 5 4.10 -5.74 -1.49
N PHE A 6 3.27 -5.29 -2.45
CA PHE A 6 3.70 -5.04 -3.83
C PHE A 6 4.82 -4.00 -3.93
N GLN A 7 4.79 -2.96 -3.08
CA GLN A 7 5.87 -1.98 -3.01
C GLN A 7 7.19 -2.60 -2.54
N LEU A 8 7.16 -3.65 -1.73
CA LEU A 8 8.38 -4.33 -1.29
C LEU A 8 9.00 -5.13 -2.44
N PHE A 9 8.20 -5.79 -3.28
CA PHE A 9 8.71 -6.39 -4.53
C PHE A 9 9.41 -5.35 -5.41
N PHE A 10 8.76 -4.20 -5.62
CA PHE A 10 9.33 -3.08 -6.35
C PHE A 10 10.65 -2.57 -5.74
N ALA A 11 10.70 -2.37 -4.41
CA ALA A 11 11.92 -1.95 -3.72
C ALA A 11 13.06 -2.97 -3.90
N ILE A 12 12.76 -4.26 -3.78
CA ILE A 12 13.73 -5.35 -3.97
C ILE A 12 14.32 -5.33 -5.39
N ASP A 13 13.46 -5.23 -6.42
CA ASP A 13 13.93 -5.20 -7.81
C ASP A 13 14.75 -3.95 -8.10
N ARG A 14 14.40 -2.83 -7.47
CA ARG A 14 15.14 -1.57 -7.58
C ARG A 14 16.50 -1.62 -6.91
N ILE A 15 16.60 -2.19 -5.72
CA ILE A 15 17.90 -2.46 -5.08
C ILE A 15 18.77 -3.34 -5.97
N LYS A 16 18.22 -4.40 -6.57
CA LYS A 16 18.98 -5.26 -7.50
C LYS A 16 19.46 -4.50 -8.75
N ALA A 17 18.60 -3.66 -9.32
CA ALA A 17 18.94 -2.85 -10.49
C ALA A 17 20.03 -1.80 -10.21
N MET A 18 20.02 -1.21 -9.01
CA MET A 18 20.99 -0.19 -8.59
C MET A 18 22.30 -0.80 -8.03
N ALA A 19 22.30 -2.08 -7.64
CA ALA A 19 23.47 -2.75 -7.06
C ALA A 19 24.81 -2.61 -7.82
N PRO A 20 24.86 -2.54 -9.17
CA PRO A 20 26.11 -2.28 -9.88
C PRO A 20 26.77 -0.95 -9.54
N GLU A 21 25.99 0.06 -9.13
CA GLU A 21 26.44 1.41 -8.75
C GLU A 21 26.75 1.50 -7.24
N HIS A 22 26.36 0.48 -6.46
CA HIS A 22 26.49 0.42 -5.00
C HIS A 22 27.28 -0.82 -4.54
N PRO A 23 28.62 -0.85 -4.76
CA PRO A 23 29.43 -2.01 -4.40
C PRO A 23 29.39 -2.36 -2.90
N GLU A 24 29.14 -1.37 -2.03
CA GLU A 24 29.00 -1.53 -0.58
C GLU A 24 27.78 -2.38 -0.18
N TRP A 25 26.72 -2.41 -1.00
CA TRP A 25 25.52 -3.21 -0.73
C TRP A 25 25.77 -4.72 -0.74
N LYS A 26 26.91 -5.18 -1.26
CA LYS A 26 27.30 -6.59 -1.18
C LYS A 26 27.57 -7.07 0.25
N THR A 27 27.90 -6.14 1.15
CA THR A 27 28.26 -6.44 2.54
C THR A 27 27.37 -5.73 3.57
N THR A 28 26.71 -4.65 3.19
CA THR A 28 25.84 -3.87 4.07
C THR A 28 24.42 -4.45 4.10
N GLU A 29 23.91 -4.78 5.28
CA GLU A 29 22.50 -5.15 5.47
C GLU A 29 21.60 -3.90 5.51
N PRO A 30 20.31 -4.00 5.09
CA PRO A 30 19.61 -5.20 4.60
C PRO A 30 19.85 -5.53 3.12
N TYR A 31 20.62 -4.72 2.40
CA TYR A 31 20.85 -4.88 0.95
C TYR A 31 21.56 -6.19 0.61
N ALA A 32 22.56 -6.59 1.40
CA ALA A 32 23.32 -7.80 1.17
C ALA A 32 22.42 -9.05 1.20
N SER A 33 21.47 -9.12 2.14
CA SER A 33 20.47 -10.19 2.18
C SER A 33 19.54 -10.17 0.96
N ILE A 34 19.06 -8.99 0.53
CA ILE A 34 18.26 -8.86 -0.70
C ILE A 34 19.01 -9.36 -1.94
N LEU A 35 20.29 -9.00 -2.08
CA LEU A 35 21.12 -9.41 -3.22
C LEU A 35 21.42 -10.92 -3.22
N LYS A 36 21.40 -11.57 -2.05
CA LYS A 36 21.49 -13.04 -1.91
C LYS A 36 20.16 -13.76 -2.07
N GLY A 37 19.05 -13.02 -2.20
CA GLY A 37 17.70 -13.57 -2.28
C GLY A 37 17.10 -13.98 -0.93
N ASP A 38 17.72 -13.60 0.19
CA ASP A 38 17.23 -13.89 1.53
C ASP A 38 16.35 -12.75 2.06
N VAL A 39 15.10 -12.72 1.58
CA VAL A 39 14.14 -11.67 1.97
C VAL A 39 13.80 -11.75 3.46
N ASN A 40 13.80 -12.96 4.05
CA ASN A 40 13.53 -13.11 5.48
C ASN A 40 14.63 -12.45 6.32
N ALA A 41 15.90 -12.67 5.99
CA ALA A 41 17.01 -12.00 6.66
C ALA A 41 16.98 -10.49 6.44
N ALA A 42 16.67 -10.04 5.21
CA ALA A 42 16.56 -8.62 4.91
C ALA A 42 15.47 -7.92 5.73
N LEU A 43 14.36 -8.61 6.02
CA LEU A 43 13.24 -8.08 6.78
C LEU A 43 13.30 -8.35 8.28
N ALA A 44 14.37 -8.99 8.77
CA ALA A 44 14.54 -9.29 10.20
C ALA A 44 14.57 -8.03 11.08
N GLY A 45 14.94 -6.88 10.51
CA GLY A 45 14.87 -5.56 11.16
C GLY A 45 13.46 -4.96 11.24
N GLY A 46 12.42 -5.65 10.76
CA GLY A 46 11.03 -5.22 10.81
C GLY A 46 10.75 -3.95 10.00
N GLU A 47 9.90 -3.07 10.53
CA GLU A 47 9.51 -1.81 9.90
C GLU A 47 10.72 -0.92 9.55
N HIS A 48 11.79 -0.95 10.34
CA HIS A 48 13.01 -0.18 10.07
C HIS A 48 13.73 -0.64 8.80
N ALA A 49 13.86 -1.95 8.59
CA ALA A 49 14.48 -2.48 7.38
C ALA A 49 13.65 -2.19 6.13
N ILE A 50 12.31 -2.27 6.24
CA ILE A 50 11.40 -1.88 5.15
C ILE A 50 11.59 -0.40 4.82
N LEU A 51 11.67 0.46 5.84
CA LEU A 51 11.91 1.88 5.66
C LEU A 51 13.25 2.13 4.95
N GLU A 52 14.35 1.53 5.42
CA GLU A 52 15.67 1.67 4.79
C GLU A 52 15.65 1.24 3.31
N LEU A 53 15.04 0.10 2.98
CA LEU A 53 14.91 -0.37 1.61
C LEU A 53 14.13 0.62 0.74
N VAL A 54 13.02 1.16 1.23
CA VAL A 54 12.19 2.14 0.51
C VAL A 54 12.93 3.47 0.33
N MET A 55 13.63 3.94 1.36
CA MET A 55 14.43 5.17 1.32
C MET A 55 15.56 5.06 0.30
N ALA A 56 16.35 3.99 0.36
CA ALA A 56 17.52 3.81 -0.48
C ALA A 56 17.17 3.58 -1.96
N SER A 57 16.04 2.94 -2.25
CA SER A 57 15.67 2.61 -3.62
C SER A 57 15.12 3.80 -4.42
N HIS A 58 14.57 4.84 -3.75
CA HIS A 58 13.77 5.88 -4.41
C HIS A 58 13.89 7.31 -3.87
N ALA A 59 14.83 7.60 -2.98
CA ALA A 59 15.21 8.97 -2.64
C ALA A 59 16.27 9.52 -3.60
N GLY A 60 16.45 10.85 -3.64
CA GLY A 60 17.50 11.50 -4.45
C GLY A 60 17.17 11.67 -5.94
N MET A 61 15.90 11.51 -6.33
CA MET A 61 15.40 11.70 -7.70
C MET A 61 14.17 12.61 -7.69
N THR A 62 13.69 13.05 -8.85
CA THR A 62 12.45 13.83 -8.91
C THR A 62 11.20 12.96 -8.79
N THR A 63 10.07 13.60 -8.49
CA THR A 63 8.76 12.93 -8.46
C THR A 63 8.37 12.36 -9.82
N GLU A 64 8.76 13.01 -10.91
CA GLU A 64 8.50 12.56 -12.30
C GLU A 64 9.36 11.35 -12.66
N GLU A 65 10.66 11.38 -12.31
CA GLU A 65 11.58 10.26 -12.51
C GLU A 65 11.10 9.02 -11.75
N PHE A 66 10.72 9.20 -10.47
CA PHE A 66 10.17 8.11 -9.68
C PHE A 66 8.86 7.56 -10.27
N THR A 67 7.97 8.44 -10.74
CA THR A 67 6.73 8.04 -11.40
C THR A 67 7.00 7.19 -12.64
N ALA A 68 7.98 7.57 -13.46
CA ALA A 68 8.37 6.81 -14.64
C ALA A 68 8.90 5.42 -14.25
N ILE A 69 9.79 5.36 -13.26
CA ILE A 69 10.35 4.10 -12.74
C ILE A 69 9.24 3.14 -12.27
N VAL A 70 8.26 3.65 -11.51
CA VAL A 70 7.12 2.84 -11.05
C VAL A 70 6.32 2.30 -12.22
N LYS A 71 6.03 3.13 -13.23
CA LYS A 71 5.29 2.71 -14.43
C LYS A 71 6.05 1.66 -15.24
N ASP A 72 7.35 1.84 -15.44
CA ASP A 72 8.19 0.91 -16.18
C ASP A 72 8.28 -0.45 -15.49
N TRP A 73 8.39 -0.45 -14.15
CA TRP A 73 8.34 -1.69 -13.37
C TRP A 73 6.98 -2.37 -13.51
N LEU A 74 5.87 -1.67 -13.29
CA LEU A 74 4.52 -2.23 -13.40
C LEU A 74 4.19 -2.78 -14.79
N ALA A 75 4.79 -2.24 -15.85
CA ALA A 75 4.56 -2.70 -17.22
C ALA A 75 5.11 -4.11 -17.50
N THR A 76 6.06 -4.59 -16.70
CA THR A 76 6.77 -5.86 -16.95
C THR A 76 6.80 -6.80 -15.75
N ALA A 77 6.68 -6.26 -14.54
CA ALA A 77 6.75 -7.04 -13.32
C ALA A 77 5.50 -7.88 -13.12
N THR A 78 5.73 -9.16 -12.83
CA THR A 78 4.68 -10.12 -12.49
C THR A 78 4.93 -10.71 -11.13
N HIS A 79 3.85 -11.06 -10.44
CA HIS A 79 3.94 -11.65 -9.13
C HIS A 79 4.47 -13.10 -9.22
N PRO A 80 5.53 -13.46 -8.48
CA PRO A 80 6.31 -14.68 -8.75
C PRO A 80 5.54 -15.98 -8.53
N LYS A 81 4.49 -15.98 -7.70
CA LYS A 81 3.68 -17.19 -7.44
C LYS A 81 2.53 -17.37 -8.43
N THR A 82 1.95 -16.27 -8.91
CA THR A 82 0.72 -16.29 -9.71
C THR A 82 0.99 -16.05 -11.19
N GLY A 83 2.13 -15.43 -11.53
CA GLY A 83 2.48 -15.03 -12.90
C GLY A 83 1.66 -13.85 -13.44
N MET A 84 0.73 -13.31 -12.65
CA MET A 84 -0.11 -12.17 -13.04
C MET A 84 0.66 -10.85 -12.90
N ALA A 85 0.31 -9.85 -13.71
CA ALA A 85 0.78 -8.50 -13.47
C ALA A 85 0.22 -7.99 -12.13
N PHE A 86 1.00 -7.18 -11.41
CA PHE A 86 0.58 -6.66 -10.10
C PHE A 86 -0.70 -5.82 -10.19
N THR A 87 -0.92 -5.12 -11.30
CA THR A 87 -2.14 -4.34 -11.57
C THR A 87 -3.38 -5.20 -11.83
N ASP A 88 -3.19 -6.46 -12.21
CA ASP A 88 -4.29 -7.40 -12.47
C ASP A 88 -4.67 -8.19 -11.21
N MET A 89 -3.77 -8.22 -10.22
CA MET A 89 -4.03 -8.79 -8.88
C MET A 89 -4.83 -7.84 -8.00
N THR A 90 -5.95 -7.35 -8.53
CA THR A 90 -6.87 -6.44 -7.83
C THR A 90 -8.23 -7.10 -7.64
N TYR A 91 -8.85 -6.88 -6.47
CA TYR A 91 -10.06 -7.60 -6.11
C TYR A 91 -11.27 -7.07 -6.89
N GLN A 92 -11.83 -7.93 -7.73
CA GLN A 92 -12.95 -7.59 -8.59
C GLN A 92 -14.18 -7.11 -7.80
N PRO A 93 -14.61 -7.76 -6.70
CA PRO A 93 -15.71 -7.26 -5.87
C PRO A 93 -15.46 -5.88 -5.27
N MET A 94 -14.19 -5.55 -4.96
CA MET A 94 -13.84 -4.22 -4.44
C MET A 94 -13.87 -3.16 -5.55
N LYS A 95 -13.52 -3.49 -6.80
CA LYS A 95 -13.68 -2.59 -7.94
C LYS A 95 -15.16 -2.29 -8.22
N GLU A 96 -16.02 -3.29 -8.11
CA GLU A 96 -17.47 -3.15 -8.24
C GLU A 96 -18.04 -2.26 -7.11
N LEU A 97 -17.61 -2.49 -5.87
CA LEU A 97 -17.98 -1.63 -4.74
C LEU A 97 -17.54 -0.18 -4.96
N LEU A 98 -16.30 0.06 -5.41
CA LEU A 98 -15.80 1.39 -5.71
C LEU A 98 -16.63 2.09 -6.80
N ALA A 99 -16.99 1.37 -7.86
CA ALA A 99 -17.86 1.89 -8.91
C ALA A 99 -19.26 2.23 -8.36
N HIS A 100 -19.87 1.31 -7.61
CA HIS A 100 -21.17 1.50 -6.99
C HIS A 100 -21.20 2.73 -6.07
N LEU A 101 -20.18 2.90 -5.21
CA LEU A 101 -20.08 4.06 -4.33
C LEU A 101 -20.01 5.37 -5.12
N ARG A 102 -19.20 5.43 -6.17
CA ARG A 102 -19.09 6.64 -7.02
C ARG A 102 -20.39 6.95 -7.76
N GLU A 103 -21.09 5.94 -8.28
CA GLU A 103 -22.42 6.11 -8.90
C GLU A 103 -23.45 6.73 -7.94
N HIS A 104 -23.28 6.49 -6.64
CA HIS A 104 -24.13 7.04 -5.58
C HIS A 104 -23.56 8.32 -4.95
N GLY A 105 -22.61 8.99 -5.62
CA GLY A 105 -22.10 10.31 -5.22
C GLY A 105 -21.06 10.29 -4.11
N TYR A 106 -20.54 9.13 -3.71
CA TYR A 106 -19.43 9.06 -2.78
C TYR A 106 -18.10 9.39 -3.48
N LYS A 107 -17.19 10.02 -2.73
CA LYS A 107 -15.78 10.12 -3.10
C LYS A 107 -15.02 8.96 -2.49
N THR A 108 -14.28 8.23 -3.31
CA THR A 108 -13.53 7.03 -2.90
C THR A 108 -12.05 7.35 -2.75
N PHE A 109 -11.52 7.19 -1.54
CA PHE A 109 -10.10 7.45 -1.25
C PHE A 109 -9.34 6.16 -0.93
N ILE A 110 -8.05 6.14 -1.23
CA ILE A 110 -7.11 5.14 -0.71
C ILE A 110 -6.43 5.73 0.53
N VAL A 111 -6.30 4.94 1.59
CA VAL A 111 -5.58 5.28 2.84
C VAL A 111 -4.73 4.06 3.22
N SER A 112 -3.41 4.15 3.05
CA SER A 112 -2.53 2.99 3.00
C SER A 112 -1.14 3.27 3.56
N GLY A 113 -0.61 2.34 4.34
CA GLY A 113 0.77 2.40 4.82
C GLY A 113 1.81 2.34 3.69
N GLY A 114 1.41 1.96 2.48
CA GLY A 114 2.25 2.03 1.28
C GLY A 114 2.58 3.46 0.84
N GLY A 115 3.65 3.59 0.07
CA GLY A 115 4.13 4.87 -0.44
C GLY A 115 3.11 5.55 -1.35
N ILE A 116 2.71 6.78 -1.00
CA ILE A 116 1.71 7.56 -1.75
C ILE A 116 2.10 7.72 -3.23
N GLU A 117 3.38 7.98 -3.52
CA GLU A 117 3.88 8.13 -4.89
C GLU A 117 4.19 6.80 -5.59
N PHE A 118 4.20 5.67 -4.87
CA PHE A 118 4.20 4.35 -5.50
C PHE A 118 2.80 4.00 -6.03
N MET A 119 1.75 4.45 -5.35
CA MET A 119 0.35 4.16 -5.71
C MET A 119 -0.20 5.08 -6.81
N ARG A 120 0.00 6.40 -6.65
CA ARG A 120 -0.52 7.43 -7.58
C ARG A 120 -0.30 7.17 -9.08
N PRO A 121 0.82 6.56 -9.55
CA PRO A 121 1.05 6.34 -10.97
C PRO A 121 0.05 5.39 -11.65
N TRP A 122 -0.68 4.55 -10.90
CA TRP A 122 -1.49 3.47 -11.48
C TRP A 122 -2.89 3.32 -10.87
N THR A 123 -3.16 3.84 -9.66
CA THR A 123 -4.46 3.66 -9.00
C THR A 123 -5.63 4.26 -9.76
N GLU A 124 -5.42 5.33 -10.53
CA GLU A 124 -6.49 5.94 -11.32
C GLU A 124 -6.96 5.01 -12.43
N ALA A 125 -6.03 4.43 -13.19
CA ALA A 125 -6.35 3.50 -14.26
C ALA A 125 -6.99 2.19 -13.74
N VAL A 126 -6.56 1.71 -12.57
CA VAL A 126 -6.96 0.41 -12.03
C VAL A 126 -8.23 0.49 -11.17
N TYR A 127 -8.36 1.53 -10.34
CA TYR A 127 -9.44 1.68 -9.37
C TYR A 127 -10.40 2.84 -9.67
N GLY A 128 -10.05 3.72 -10.61
CA GLY A 128 -10.77 4.99 -10.81
C GLY A 128 -10.56 5.97 -9.66
N ILE A 129 -9.44 5.88 -8.94
CA ILE A 129 -9.09 6.76 -7.81
C ILE A 129 -7.93 7.66 -8.24
N PRO A 130 -8.18 8.95 -8.49
CA PRO A 130 -7.17 9.87 -9.01
C PRO A 130 -6.14 10.23 -7.92
N PRO A 131 -4.97 10.79 -8.30
CA PRO A 131 -3.84 11.00 -7.38
C PRO A 131 -4.15 11.83 -6.12
N GLU A 132 -5.06 12.80 -6.22
CA GLU A 132 -5.51 13.63 -5.09
C GLU A 132 -6.44 12.91 -4.11
N GLN A 133 -6.90 11.70 -4.47
CA GLN A 133 -7.70 10.82 -3.61
C GLN A 133 -6.87 9.65 -3.06
N VAL A 134 -5.55 9.71 -3.17
CA VAL A 134 -4.62 8.73 -2.58
C VAL A 134 -3.92 9.38 -1.39
N VAL A 135 -4.08 8.77 -0.21
CA VAL A 135 -3.35 9.05 1.03
C VAL A 135 -2.44 7.85 1.31
N GLY A 136 -1.20 8.14 1.69
CA GLY A 136 -0.27 7.09 2.07
C GLY A 136 1.01 7.61 2.70
N SER A 137 1.89 6.70 3.09
CA SER A 137 3.20 7.04 3.64
C SER A 137 4.03 7.84 2.63
N SER A 138 4.84 8.78 3.11
CA SER A 138 5.58 9.71 2.25
C SER A 138 6.95 10.07 2.82
N ILE A 139 7.84 10.46 1.91
CA ILE A 139 9.10 11.14 2.22
C ILE A 139 8.95 12.62 1.90
N LYS A 140 9.83 13.46 2.45
CA LYS A 140 9.76 14.90 2.18
C LYS A 140 10.08 15.19 0.73
N THR A 141 9.45 16.23 0.21
CA THR A 141 9.76 16.79 -1.10
C THR A 141 10.30 18.21 -0.95
N SER A 142 11.26 18.58 -1.79
CA SER A 142 11.77 19.94 -1.89
C SER A 142 11.63 20.48 -3.30
N TYR A 143 11.21 21.74 -3.40
CA TYR A 143 11.24 22.46 -4.66
C TYR A 143 12.67 22.87 -5.01
N ALA A 144 13.08 22.56 -6.25
CA ALA A 144 14.35 22.99 -6.81
C ALA A 144 14.17 23.48 -8.24
N VAL A 145 15.13 24.28 -8.72
CA VAL A 145 15.24 24.67 -10.13
C VAL A 145 16.59 24.14 -10.60
N ARG A 146 16.57 23.26 -11.61
CA ARG A 146 17.79 22.69 -12.21
C ARG A 146 18.62 23.77 -12.92
N GLU A 147 19.87 23.47 -13.25
CA GLU A 147 20.76 24.40 -13.95
C GLU A 147 20.20 24.87 -15.31
N ASP A 148 19.36 24.06 -15.95
CA ASP A 148 18.67 24.38 -17.21
C ASP A 148 17.42 25.25 -17.03
N GLY A 149 17.08 25.65 -15.80
CA GLY A 149 15.90 26.45 -15.46
C GLY A 149 14.61 25.66 -15.23
N THR A 150 14.64 24.33 -15.33
CA THR A 150 13.46 23.48 -15.13
C THR A 150 13.08 23.40 -13.64
N PRO A 151 11.85 23.78 -13.24
CA PRO A 151 11.37 23.56 -11.88
C PRO A 151 11.03 22.08 -11.65
N VAL A 152 11.47 21.53 -10.53
CA VAL A 152 11.26 20.12 -10.17
C VAL A 152 10.91 19.98 -8.68
N LEU A 153 10.29 18.85 -8.33
CA LEU A 153 10.15 18.41 -6.95
C LEU A 153 11.11 17.23 -6.72
N GLU A 154 12.07 17.44 -5.83
CA GLU A 154 13.05 16.43 -5.45
C GLU A 154 12.57 15.64 -4.23
N ARG A 155 12.79 14.34 -4.28
CA ARG A 155 12.45 13.39 -3.21
C ARG A 155 13.63 13.30 -2.24
N LEU A 156 13.45 13.80 -1.03
CA LEU A 156 14.51 13.82 -0.01
C LEU A 156 14.64 12.47 0.69
N ALA A 157 15.86 12.15 1.13
CA ALA A 157 16.11 11.00 1.99
C ALA A 157 15.67 11.26 3.46
N GLU A 158 14.46 11.79 3.65
CA GLU A 158 13.88 12.09 4.95
C GLU A 158 12.40 11.67 4.99
N LEU A 159 12.00 10.96 6.05
CA LEU A 159 10.62 10.57 6.27
C LEU A 159 9.73 11.81 6.49
N ASN A 160 8.56 11.83 5.86
CA ASN A 160 7.55 12.87 6.08
C ASN A 160 6.39 12.35 6.93
N PHE A 161 5.77 11.24 6.53
CA PHE A 161 4.60 10.69 7.21
C PHE A 161 4.48 9.18 7.03
N ILE A 162 3.97 8.48 8.05
CA ILE A 162 3.63 7.05 8.01
C ILE A 162 2.12 6.91 8.18
N ASP A 163 1.45 6.45 7.12
CA ASP A 163 -0.01 6.32 7.06
C ASP A 163 -0.50 4.92 7.46
N ASP A 164 -0.11 4.48 8.65
CA ASP A 164 -0.48 3.15 9.18
C ASP A 164 -0.96 3.21 10.64
N LYS A 165 -1.81 2.28 11.05
CA LYS A 165 -2.41 2.21 12.40
C LYS A 165 -3.05 3.55 12.78
N ALA A 166 -2.60 4.16 13.88
CA ALA A 166 -3.05 5.48 14.34
C ALA A 166 -2.66 6.63 13.39
N GLY A 167 -1.73 6.41 12.47
CA GLY A 167 -1.41 7.35 11.38
C GLY A 167 -2.59 7.52 10.43
N LYS A 168 -3.37 6.47 10.14
CA LYS A 168 -4.46 6.55 9.15
C LYS A 168 -5.51 7.63 9.45
N PRO A 169 -6.07 7.74 10.68
CA PRO A 169 -6.96 8.87 11.00
C PRO A 169 -6.31 10.25 10.85
N VAL A 170 -5.00 10.37 11.13
CA VAL A 170 -4.24 11.61 10.97
C VAL A 170 -4.09 11.95 9.49
N GLY A 171 -3.66 10.98 8.66
CA GLY A 171 -3.54 11.15 7.22
C GLY A 171 -4.87 11.54 6.57
N ILE A 172 -5.97 10.90 6.99
CA ILE A 172 -7.32 11.30 6.57
C ILE A 172 -7.62 12.76 6.95
N HIS A 173 -7.33 13.17 8.19
CA HIS A 173 -7.58 14.54 8.63
C HIS A 173 -6.77 15.56 7.83
N GLU A 174 -5.48 15.30 7.61
CA GLU A 174 -4.57 16.22 6.93
C GLU A 174 -4.85 16.34 5.43
N HIS A 175 -5.15 15.23 4.74
CA HIS A 175 -5.36 15.23 3.30
C HIS A 175 -6.80 15.49 2.87
N ILE A 176 -7.77 15.01 3.65
CA ILE A 176 -9.21 15.04 3.27
C ILE A 176 -9.95 16.11 4.08
N GLY A 177 -9.54 16.37 5.32
CA GLY A 177 -10.18 17.34 6.21
C GLY A 177 -11.58 16.93 6.69
N ARG A 178 -11.97 15.66 6.49
CA ARG A 178 -13.31 15.14 6.80
C ARG A 178 -13.23 13.73 7.34
N ARG A 179 -14.05 13.44 8.37
CA ARG A 179 -14.26 12.07 8.83
C ARG A 179 -15.05 11.29 7.78
N PRO A 180 -14.60 10.11 7.33
CA PRO A 180 -15.33 9.26 6.41
C PRO A 180 -16.68 8.82 7.00
N THR A 181 -17.59 8.41 6.13
CA THR A 181 -18.85 7.74 6.51
C THR A 181 -18.75 6.23 6.39
N MET A 182 -17.80 5.73 5.59
CA MET A 182 -17.50 4.31 5.42
C MET A 182 -15.99 4.09 5.40
N ALA A 183 -15.52 2.99 5.99
CA ALA A 183 -14.13 2.55 5.93
C ALA A 183 -14.05 1.05 5.68
N PHE A 184 -13.05 0.66 4.88
CA PHE A 184 -12.82 -0.72 4.48
C PHE A 184 -11.34 -1.03 4.74
N GLY A 185 -11.05 -2.12 5.43
CA GLY A 185 -9.69 -2.56 5.77
C GLY A 185 -9.57 -4.08 5.69
N ASN A 186 -8.41 -4.61 6.05
CA ASN A 186 -8.17 -6.06 6.09
C ASN A 186 -7.13 -6.49 7.13
N SER A 187 -6.62 -5.56 7.93
CA SER A 187 -5.58 -5.83 8.93
C SER A 187 -5.80 -5.01 10.20
N ASP A 188 -5.07 -5.35 11.26
CA ASP A 188 -5.04 -4.55 12.48
C ASP A 188 -4.39 -3.17 12.28
N GLY A 189 -3.66 -2.97 11.17
CA GLY A 189 -3.21 -1.64 10.73
C GLY A 189 -4.37 -0.71 10.35
N ASP A 190 -5.55 -1.25 10.05
CA ASP A 190 -6.74 -0.48 9.71
C ASP A 190 -7.61 -0.15 10.94
N PHE A 191 -7.30 -0.73 12.11
CA PHE A 191 -8.18 -0.70 13.26
C PHE A 191 -8.62 0.72 13.65
N GLN A 192 -7.67 1.65 13.79
CA GLN A 192 -7.96 3.03 14.19
C GLN A 192 -8.71 3.80 13.10
N MET A 193 -8.49 3.46 11.82
CA MET A 193 -9.24 4.04 10.70
C MET A 193 -10.71 3.62 10.77
N LEU A 194 -10.99 2.33 10.95
CA LEU A 194 -12.36 1.84 11.11
C LEU A 194 -13.00 2.42 12.38
N GLU A 195 -12.30 2.35 13.52
CA GLU A 195 -12.79 2.86 14.82
C GLU A 195 -13.15 4.34 14.73
N TRP A 196 -12.26 5.16 14.20
CA TRP A 196 -12.51 6.58 14.05
C TRP A 196 -13.67 6.83 13.07
N THR A 197 -13.74 6.11 11.95
CA THR A 197 -14.86 6.27 11.01
C THR A 197 -16.20 5.91 11.64
N THR A 198 -16.30 4.76 12.31
CA THR A 198 -17.57 4.24 12.84
C THR A 198 -18.02 4.86 14.15
N ALA A 199 -17.13 5.54 14.87
CA ALA A 199 -17.48 6.29 16.08
C ALA A 199 -18.14 7.67 15.81
N GLY A 200 -18.31 8.08 14.55
CA GLY A 200 -18.94 9.35 14.19
C GLY A 200 -20.48 9.32 14.21
N ASP A 201 -21.12 10.48 14.37
CA ASP A 201 -22.59 10.59 14.45
C ASP A 201 -23.33 10.24 13.15
N GLY A 202 -24.48 9.58 13.25
CA GLY A 202 -25.33 9.19 12.12
C GLY A 202 -24.89 7.87 11.48
N PRO A 203 -25.46 7.50 10.31
CA PRO A 203 -25.14 6.23 9.67
C PRO A 203 -23.64 6.09 9.36
N ARG A 204 -23.03 4.99 9.81
CA ARG A 204 -21.62 4.66 9.57
C ARG A 204 -21.47 3.19 9.18
N PHE A 205 -20.43 2.93 8.41
CA PHE A 205 -20.11 1.59 7.95
C PHE A 205 -18.62 1.29 8.12
N GLY A 206 -18.30 0.12 8.66
CA GLY A 206 -16.94 -0.41 8.74
C GLY A 206 -16.95 -1.84 8.22
N MET A 207 -15.97 -2.20 7.40
CA MET A 207 -15.82 -3.55 6.89
C MET A 207 -14.37 -4.02 6.90
N LEU A 208 -14.18 -5.26 7.29
CA LEU A 208 -12.91 -5.98 7.20
C LEU A 208 -13.03 -7.08 6.13
N VAL A 209 -12.09 -7.12 5.19
CA VAL A 209 -11.91 -8.27 4.30
C VAL A 209 -11.12 -9.33 5.06
N HIS A 210 -11.71 -10.52 5.22
CA HIS A 210 -11.04 -11.67 5.81
C HIS A 210 -10.58 -12.62 4.71
N HIS A 211 -9.26 -12.75 4.57
CA HIS A 211 -8.61 -13.62 3.59
C HIS A 211 -8.73 -15.08 4.03
N THR A 212 -9.82 -15.73 3.64
CA THR A 212 -10.16 -17.12 3.99
C THR A 212 -9.95 -18.10 2.84
N ASP A 213 -9.60 -17.62 1.64
CA ASP A 213 -9.59 -18.41 0.42
C ASP A 213 -8.19 -18.86 -0.01
N SER A 214 -7.77 -20.02 0.50
CA SER A 214 -6.48 -20.62 0.14
C SER A 214 -6.38 -21.18 -1.29
N VAL A 215 -7.48 -21.20 -2.06
CA VAL A 215 -7.54 -21.80 -3.40
C VAL A 215 -7.42 -20.73 -4.48
N ARG A 216 -8.19 -19.64 -4.34
CA ARG A 216 -8.25 -18.54 -5.30
C ARG A 216 -7.33 -17.38 -4.92
N GLU A 217 -6.97 -17.25 -3.65
CA GLU A 217 -6.05 -16.26 -3.09
C GLU A 217 -5.12 -16.95 -2.07
N TRP A 218 -5.05 -16.43 -0.87
CA TRP A 218 -4.37 -16.95 0.29
C TRP A 218 -5.36 -16.98 1.47
N ALA A 219 -5.08 -17.86 2.44
CA ALA A 219 -5.78 -17.85 3.72
C ALA A 219 -4.81 -17.41 4.81
N TYR A 220 -5.08 -16.27 5.45
CA TYR A 220 -4.22 -15.72 6.50
C TYR A 220 -4.96 -14.69 7.37
N ASP A 221 -4.62 -14.66 8.66
CA ASP A 221 -5.16 -13.68 9.63
C ASP A 221 -4.19 -13.43 10.81
N ARG A 222 -4.36 -14.12 11.94
CA ARG A 222 -3.76 -13.83 13.26
C ARG A 222 -2.25 -14.08 13.30
N GLU A 223 -1.82 -15.17 12.67
CA GLU A 223 -0.41 -15.59 12.66
C GLU A 223 0.39 -14.94 11.53
N SER A 224 -0.26 -14.16 10.65
CA SER A 224 0.46 -13.55 9.53
C SER A 224 1.43 -12.47 10.01
N HIS A 225 2.59 -12.40 9.37
CA HIS A 225 3.53 -11.28 9.52
C HIS A 225 3.18 -10.09 8.61
N ILE A 226 2.46 -10.35 7.52
CA ILE A 226 2.03 -9.37 6.52
C ILE A 226 0.51 -9.31 6.51
N GLY A 227 -0.06 -8.13 6.72
CA GLY A 227 -1.52 -7.97 6.76
C GLY A 227 -2.17 -8.76 7.90
N ARG A 228 -1.53 -8.82 9.08
CA ARG A 228 -2.09 -9.48 10.27
C ARG A 228 -3.45 -8.91 10.60
N LEU A 229 -4.42 -9.80 10.83
CA LEU A 229 -5.76 -9.44 11.27
C LEU A 229 -6.10 -10.30 12.49
N ASP A 230 -6.10 -9.72 13.68
CA ASP A 230 -6.28 -10.43 14.94
C ASP A 230 -7.29 -9.68 15.83
N ARG A 231 -6.89 -8.51 16.33
CA ARG A 231 -7.75 -7.65 17.14
C ARG A 231 -9.00 -7.21 16.38
N GLY A 232 -8.84 -6.92 15.08
CA GLY A 232 -9.95 -6.55 14.21
C GLY A 232 -11.03 -7.62 14.14
N LEU A 233 -10.66 -8.92 14.14
CA LEU A 233 -11.63 -10.02 14.14
C LEU A 233 -12.33 -10.16 15.49
N ASP A 234 -11.61 -10.01 16.59
CA ASP A 234 -12.18 -10.14 17.94
C ASP A 234 -13.18 -9.01 18.26
N GLU A 235 -12.92 -7.80 17.79
CA GLU A 235 -13.73 -6.62 18.13
C GLU A 235 -14.78 -6.27 17.07
N ALA A 236 -14.78 -6.91 15.89
CA ALA A 236 -15.65 -6.53 14.76
C ALA A 236 -17.13 -6.52 15.14
N GLU A 237 -17.64 -7.60 15.74
CA GLU A 237 -19.07 -7.73 16.08
C GLU A 237 -19.50 -6.65 17.09
N ALA A 238 -18.73 -6.47 18.17
CA ALA A 238 -19.03 -5.48 19.20
C ALA A 238 -18.99 -4.03 18.66
N ARG A 239 -18.27 -3.80 17.57
CA ARG A 239 -18.14 -2.49 16.90
C ARG A 239 -19.07 -2.33 15.70
N GLY A 240 -19.86 -3.35 15.37
CA GLY A 240 -20.75 -3.36 14.21
C GLY A 240 -20.00 -3.34 12.87
N TRP A 241 -18.75 -3.81 12.85
CA TRP A 241 -18.00 -3.96 11.60
C TRP A 241 -18.41 -5.26 10.90
N VAL A 242 -18.62 -5.17 9.59
CA VAL A 242 -18.90 -6.35 8.75
C VAL A 242 -17.59 -7.06 8.45
N VAL A 243 -17.54 -8.38 8.61
CA VAL A 243 -16.40 -9.19 8.17
C VAL A 243 -16.81 -9.92 6.89
N ALA A 244 -16.21 -9.55 5.77
CA ALA A 244 -16.43 -10.19 4.48
C ALA A 244 -15.51 -11.41 4.35
N ASP A 245 -16.08 -12.60 4.25
CA ASP A 245 -15.36 -13.86 4.10
C ASP A 245 -15.07 -14.10 2.62
N MET A 246 -13.82 -13.95 2.19
CA MET A 246 -13.46 -14.04 0.78
C MET A 246 -13.90 -15.35 0.12
N ALA A 247 -13.72 -16.49 0.81
CA ALA A 247 -14.04 -17.79 0.27
C ALA A 247 -15.55 -17.99 0.05
N ARG A 248 -16.38 -17.45 0.95
CA ARG A 248 -17.83 -17.64 0.93
C ARG A 248 -18.59 -16.55 0.19
N ASP A 249 -18.17 -15.30 0.35
CA ASP A 249 -18.97 -14.14 -0.04
C ASP A 249 -18.59 -13.64 -1.45
N TRP A 250 -17.41 -13.97 -1.95
CA TRP A 250 -16.94 -13.50 -3.26
C TRP A 250 -17.06 -14.60 -4.32
N THR A 251 -17.77 -14.31 -5.41
CA THR A 251 -17.92 -15.22 -6.56
C THR A 251 -16.61 -15.34 -7.35
N SER A 252 -15.85 -14.26 -7.46
CA SER A 252 -14.50 -14.20 -8.04
C SER A 252 -13.58 -13.36 -7.17
N VAL A 253 -12.28 -13.62 -7.22
CA VAL A 253 -11.27 -12.83 -6.48
C VAL A 253 -10.70 -11.75 -7.38
N TYR A 254 -10.02 -12.14 -8.46
CA TYR A 254 -9.47 -11.24 -9.47
C TYR A 254 -10.43 -11.09 -10.65
N GLY A 255 -10.28 -10.00 -11.40
CA GLY A 255 -10.99 -9.81 -12.66
C GLY A 255 -10.46 -10.73 -13.76
N ASP A 256 -11.26 -10.90 -14.82
CA ASP A 256 -10.82 -11.53 -16.07
C ASP A 256 -9.85 -10.63 -16.86
#